data_AF-A0A9E4CSD4-F1
#
_entry.id   AF-A0A9E4CSD4-F1
#
_cell.length_a   1.000
_cell.length_b   1.000
_cell.length_c   1.000
_cell.angle_alpha   90.00
_cell.angle_beta   90.00
_cell.angle_gamma   90.00
#
_symmetry.space_group_name_H-M   'P 1'
#
loop_
_entity.id
_entity.type
_entity.pdbx_description
1 polymer ?
#
loop_
_entity_poly.entity_id
_entity_poly.type
_entity_poly.pdbx_seq_one_letter_code
_entity_poly.pdbx_strand_id
1 'polypeptide(L)'
;STDANLASSFGCATVQYNQPLVDNTPPMVTIDQVFSQAYPTSVSPIVFDVVFSEPVTGFTNADVTLGGTAGATTAVVAGGPTSYTVQVSGMTQTGTVTASLAAGIAQDGATNANLASSSGDATVQYNQPLVDNTPPMVTIDQGGSQADPTSVSPIVFDVVFSEPVTGFATGDVTLGGTAGATTAVVSGGPTTFTVQVSGMTQPGTVTASLAAGVAQDLATNASLASTSTDNSVQYNQPAGDVTPPTVTINQGASQADPTGSPSIVFDVVFSEAVSGFATGDVTLGGTAGATTAVVSGGPTSYTVTVSGMTQTGTVTASIGAIVCVDLANNPNQASTSTDNTVTFNLPAGDVTPPSVAIDQAPAQADPTSVSPVVFVAVFSEPVAGFGDGDVILGGTAGATTAVVSGGPSSYTVTVSGMTQSGTVIASIGAGAATDAALNPSLASTSTDNTVAFVFSIAISTPGGQVSISATGGELISFTTASPSPALPPGFTAPYGMLNFSASTTPGGYVTFVLTLPAPVVDYLKLVGSTWASFTWDGSTGFQINGNTVSVTIQDNGRGDADPTVGAVADPGMPVLRSGTIPVTGSGSEVPLRLATLVLLLGASLWLATRPRRVAPR
;
A
#
# COMPACT_ATOMS: atom_id res chain seq x y z
N SER A 1 61.01 -99.28 -36.80
CA SER A 1 61.10 -100.66 -36.32
C SER A 1 61.59 -100.64 -34.90
N THR A 2 60.84 -101.31 -34.02
CA THR A 2 61.28 -102.07 -32.82
C THR A 2 62.24 -101.36 -31.84
N ASP A 3 61.76 -101.00 -30.65
CA ASP A 3 61.84 -101.83 -29.41
C ASP A 3 63.31 -102.00 -28.94
N ALA A 4 63.68 -101.94 -27.66
CA ALA A 4 62.99 -101.74 -26.40
C ALA A 4 64.07 -101.69 -25.30
N ASN A 5 63.64 -101.29 -24.11
CA ASN A 5 64.01 -101.88 -22.81
C ASN A 5 65.29 -101.48 -22.06
N LEU A 6 65.00 -100.90 -20.89
CA LEU A 6 65.37 -101.34 -19.53
C LEU A 6 66.81 -101.13 -19.02
N ALA A 7 66.94 -100.01 -18.30
CA ALA A 7 67.13 -99.94 -16.85
C ALA A 7 68.41 -100.48 -16.17
N SER A 8 68.86 -99.63 -15.23
CA SER A 8 69.64 -99.92 -14.00
C SER A 8 71.17 -100.05 -14.20
N SER A 9 72.06 -99.56 -13.34
CA SER A 9 71.94 -98.87 -12.06
C SER A 9 73.33 -98.27 -11.69
N PHE A 10 73.32 -97.15 -10.96
CA PHE A 10 74.33 -96.66 -10.01
C PHE A 10 75.80 -96.46 -10.42
N GLY A 11 76.22 -95.18 -10.35
CA GLY A 11 77.30 -94.78 -9.44
C GLY A 11 78.56 -94.20 -10.08
N CYS A 12 78.64 -92.87 -10.19
CA CYS A 12 79.76 -92.08 -9.67
C CYS A 12 79.39 -90.59 -9.76
N ALA A 13 79.34 -89.92 -8.60
CA ALA A 13 79.14 -88.48 -8.53
C ALA A 13 80.43 -87.74 -8.91
N THR A 14 80.31 -86.83 -9.87
CA THR A 14 81.25 -85.71 -10.03
C THR A 14 80.49 -84.44 -9.72
N VAL A 15 80.88 -83.79 -8.63
CA VAL A 15 80.42 -82.46 -8.24
C VAL A 15 81.05 -81.46 -9.22
N GLN A 16 80.24 -80.88 -10.11
CA GLN A 16 80.61 -79.62 -10.78
C GLN A 16 80.26 -78.47 -9.84
N TYR A 17 81.28 -77.78 -9.33
CA TYR A 17 81.10 -76.45 -8.77
C TYR A 17 80.67 -75.52 -9.91
N ASN A 18 79.39 -75.12 -9.91
CA ASN A 18 78.94 -73.99 -10.69
C ASN A 18 79.47 -72.73 -9.98
N GLN A 19 80.61 -72.20 -10.43
CA GLN A 19 81.10 -70.88 -10.00
C GLN A 19 80.00 -69.86 -10.34
N PRO A 20 79.57 -68.97 -9.44
CA PRO A 20 78.70 -67.87 -9.83
C PRO A 20 79.44 -67.05 -10.88
N LEU A 21 78.74 -66.70 -11.98
CA LEU A 21 79.26 -65.76 -12.97
C LEU A 21 79.64 -64.47 -12.22
N VAL A 22 80.92 -64.15 -12.19
CA VAL A 22 81.39 -62.88 -11.62
C VAL A 22 80.96 -61.80 -12.60
N ASP A 23 80.00 -60.98 -12.20
CA ASP A 23 79.68 -59.75 -12.91
C ASP A 23 80.83 -58.76 -12.73
N ASN A 24 81.48 -58.42 -13.84
CA ASN A 24 82.58 -57.48 -13.91
C ASN A 24 82.27 -56.30 -14.84
N THR A 25 81.00 -56.11 -15.18
CA THR A 25 80.56 -55.03 -16.06
C THR A 25 80.09 -53.83 -15.24
N PRO A 26 80.77 -52.66 -15.31
CA PRO A 26 80.31 -51.45 -14.63
C PRO A 26 78.96 -50.96 -15.14
N PRO A 27 78.08 -50.43 -14.26
CA PRO A 27 76.87 -49.74 -14.68
C PRO A 27 77.18 -48.53 -15.56
N MET A 28 76.54 -48.46 -16.73
CA MET A 28 76.50 -47.24 -17.55
C MET A 28 75.37 -46.34 -17.06
N VAL A 29 75.51 -45.02 -17.19
CA VAL A 29 74.46 -44.07 -16.82
C VAL A 29 74.26 -43.00 -17.88
N THR A 30 73.00 -42.65 -18.14
CA THR A 30 72.61 -41.49 -18.94
C THR A 30 71.95 -40.44 -18.05
N ILE A 31 72.14 -39.16 -18.38
CA ILE A 31 71.39 -38.04 -17.81
C ILE A 31 70.95 -37.11 -18.93
N ASP A 32 69.65 -36.91 -19.10
CA ASP A 32 69.09 -36.09 -20.18
C ASP A 32 67.92 -35.25 -19.64
N GLN A 33 67.65 -34.10 -20.25
CA GLN A 33 66.48 -33.30 -19.89
C GLN A 33 65.19 -34.08 -20.16
N VAL A 34 64.18 -33.87 -19.30
CA VAL A 34 62.87 -34.50 -19.51
C VAL A 34 62.23 -33.98 -20.80
N PHE A 35 61.82 -34.88 -21.70
CA PHE A 35 61.29 -34.52 -23.03
C PHE A 35 60.04 -33.63 -23.00
N SER A 36 59.22 -33.72 -21.94
CA SER A 36 58.02 -32.88 -21.77
C SER A 36 58.31 -31.47 -21.22
N GLN A 37 59.57 -31.17 -20.91
CA GLN A 37 59.93 -29.88 -20.36
C GLN A 37 60.03 -28.82 -21.46
N ALA A 38 59.50 -27.62 -21.18
CA ALA A 38 59.62 -26.48 -22.09
C ALA A 38 61.10 -26.09 -22.28
N TYR A 39 61.50 -25.80 -23.52
CA TYR A 39 62.86 -25.35 -23.84
C TYR A 39 62.79 -24.14 -24.79
N PRO A 40 63.20 -22.92 -24.36
CA PRO A 40 63.59 -22.54 -22.99
C PRO A 40 62.41 -22.56 -21.98
N THR A 41 62.70 -22.63 -20.67
CA THR A 41 61.70 -22.60 -19.58
C THR A 41 61.94 -21.43 -18.61
N SER A 42 60.88 -20.90 -18.00
CA SER A 42 60.95 -19.97 -16.86
C SER A 42 60.48 -20.61 -15.54
N VAL A 43 60.22 -21.91 -15.56
CA VAL A 43 59.67 -22.69 -14.44
C VAL A 43 60.80 -23.37 -13.66
N SER A 44 60.69 -23.38 -12.33
CA SER A 44 61.54 -24.14 -11.40
C SER A 44 60.67 -25.11 -10.58
N PRO A 45 61.08 -26.38 -10.37
CA PRO A 45 62.37 -26.97 -10.74
C PRO A 45 62.47 -27.38 -12.23
N ILE A 46 63.71 -27.40 -12.75
CA ILE A 46 64.10 -28.07 -13.99
C ILE A 46 64.30 -29.55 -13.69
N VAL A 47 63.92 -30.46 -14.59
CA VAL A 47 63.96 -31.90 -14.35
C VAL A 47 64.83 -32.61 -15.39
N PHE A 48 65.73 -33.47 -14.91
CA PHE A 48 66.51 -34.41 -15.72
C PHE A 48 66.14 -35.85 -15.39
N ASP A 49 66.05 -36.70 -16.41
CA ASP A 49 65.92 -38.15 -16.27
C ASP A 49 67.30 -38.79 -16.22
N VAL A 50 67.52 -39.66 -15.24
CA VAL A 50 68.76 -40.43 -15.06
C VAL A 50 68.44 -41.91 -15.19
N VAL A 51 69.16 -42.63 -16.06
CA VAL A 51 68.94 -44.07 -16.28
C VAL A 51 70.26 -44.82 -16.22
N PHE A 52 70.35 -45.77 -15.30
CA PHE A 52 71.46 -46.73 -15.24
C PHE A 52 71.14 -47.96 -16.11
N SER A 53 72.17 -48.64 -16.63
CA SER A 53 72.00 -49.89 -17.39
C SER A 53 71.47 -51.06 -16.54
N GLU A 54 71.57 -50.94 -15.22
CA GLU A 54 71.14 -51.93 -14.23
C GLU A 54 70.83 -51.28 -12.88
N PRO A 55 70.20 -51.99 -11.92
CA PRO A 55 69.96 -51.48 -10.57
C PRO A 55 71.25 -51.08 -9.83
N VAL A 56 71.31 -49.85 -9.33
CA VAL A 56 72.44 -49.35 -8.53
C VAL A 56 72.02 -48.94 -7.11
N THR A 57 72.98 -48.91 -6.20
CA THR A 57 72.89 -48.36 -4.85
C THR A 57 73.93 -47.25 -4.67
N GLY A 58 73.69 -46.34 -3.72
CA GLY A 58 74.63 -45.27 -3.37
C GLY A 58 74.41 -43.94 -4.08
N PHE A 59 73.58 -43.86 -5.11
CA PHE A 59 73.26 -42.60 -5.80
C PHE A 59 72.38 -41.67 -4.94
N THR A 60 72.87 -40.46 -4.67
CA THR A 60 72.23 -39.44 -3.85
C THR A 60 72.26 -38.06 -4.53
N ASN A 61 71.63 -37.06 -3.89
CA ASN A 61 71.65 -35.68 -4.36
C ASN A 61 73.05 -35.04 -4.39
N ALA A 62 73.96 -35.47 -3.52
CA ALA A 62 75.34 -34.96 -3.46
C ALA A 62 76.17 -35.38 -4.68
N ASP A 63 75.74 -36.41 -5.41
CA ASP A 63 76.47 -36.97 -6.55
C ASP A 63 76.14 -36.27 -7.88
N VAL A 64 75.16 -35.37 -7.88
CA VAL A 64 74.78 -34.57 -9.04
C VAL A 64 75.64 -33.31 -9.11
N THR A 65 76.46 -33.20 -10.16
CA THR A 65 77.22 -31.98 -10.44
C THR A 65 76.39 -31.06 -11.34
N LEU A 66 76.02 -29.90 -10.81
CA LEU A 66 75.31 -28.84 -11.54
C LEU A 66 76.29 -27.85 -12.19
N GLY A 67 75.95 -27.40 -13.40
CA GLY A 67 76.71 -26.41 -14.15
C GLY A 67 75.81 -25.49 -15.00
N GLY A 68 76.44 -24.78 -15.93
CA GLY A 68 75.79 -23.77 -16.78
C GLY A 68 75.88 -22.36 -16.21
N THR A 69 75.19 -21.41 -16.84
CA THR A 69 75.27 -19.97 -16.52
C THR A 69 74.09 -19.42 -15.73
N ALA A 70 73.03 -20.21 -15.50
CA ALA A 70 71.83 -19.76 -14.77
C ALA A 70 71.99 -19.71 -13.24
N GLY A 71 73.12 -20.19 -12.71
CA GLY A 71 73.43 -20.17 -11.27
C GLY A 71 72.63 -21.16 -10.43
N ALA A 72 72.28 -22.34 -10.96
CA ALA A 72 71.57 -23.38 -10.21
C ALA A 72 72.38 -23.88 -8.99
N THR A 73 71.72 -24.10 -7.85
CA THR A 73 72.39 -24.40 -6.56
C THR A 73 71.91 -25.67 -5.89
N THR A 74 70.74 -26.19 -6.25
CA THR A 74 70.12 -27.32 -5.55
C THR A 74 69.73 -28.41 -6.53
N ALA A 75 70.11 -29.66 -6.22
CA ALA A 75 69.64 -30.86 -6.88
C ALA A 75 68.92 -31.76 -5.87
N VAL A 76 67.79 -32.33 -6.26
CA VAL A 76 67.05 -33.34 -5.48
C VAL A 76 66.86 -34.57 -6.34
N VAL A 77 67.33 -35.71 -5.84
CA VAL A 77 67.24 -37.01 -6.53
C VAL A 77 66.08 -37.82 -5.95
N ALA A 78 65.25 -38.40 -6.83
CA ALA A 78 64.19 -39.32 -6.46
C ALA A 78 64.13 -40.51 -7.43
N GLY A 79 63.51 -41.63 -7.02
CA GLY A 79 63.36 -42.84 -7.84
C GLY A 79 64.30 -43.98 -7.44
N GLY A 80 64.70 -44.79 -8.41
CA GLY A 80 65.58 -45.95 -8.26
C GLY A 80 64.86 -47.31 -8.36
N PRO A 81 65.62 -48.42 -8.45
CA PRO A 81 67.08 -48.48 -8.41
C PRO A 81 67.78 -48.28 -9.78
N THR A 82 67.02 -48.26 -10.89
CA THR A 82 67.57 -48.15 -12.26
C THR A 82 67.28 -46.79 -12.91
N SER A 83 66.15 -46.17 -12.59
CA SER A 83 65.74 -44.88 -13.16
C SER A 83 65.44 -43.88 -12.06
N TYR A 84 66.00 -42.70 -12.17
CA TYR A 84 65.89 -41.61 -11.21
C TYR A 84 65.48 -40.31 -11.91
N THR A 85 64.93 -39.38 -11.15
CA THR A 85 64.72 -38.00 -11.58
C THR A 85 65.58 -37.07 -10.73
N VAL A 86 66.17 -36.07 -11.39
CA VAL A 86 66.95 -35.00 -10.76
C VAL A 86 66.19 -33.69 -10.96
N GLN A 87 65.67 -33.14 -9.87
CA GLN A 87 65.03 -31.83 -9.85
C GLN A 87 66.04 -30.75 -9.45
N VAL A 88 66.25 -29.77 -10.32
CA VAL A 88 67.21 -28.69 -10.19
C VAL A 88 66.51 -27.37 -9.92
N SER A 89 66.88 -26.68 -8.85
CA SER A 89 66.30 -25.41 -8.44
C SER A 89 67.37 -24.38 -8.02
N GLY A 90 66.92 -23.17 -7.70
CA GLY A 90 67.79 -22.08 -7.21
C GLY A 90 68.57 -21.36 -8.31
N MET A 91 68.07 -21.31 -9.54
CA MET A 91 68.59 -20.44 -10.59
C MET A 91 68.37 -18.96 -10.21
N THR A 92 69.36 -18.11 -10.45
CA THR A 92 69.33 -16.69 -10.05
C THR A 92 69.29 -15.73 -11.24
N GLN A 93 69.50 -16.23 -12.45
CA GLN A 93 69.57 -15.43 -13.67
C GLN A 93 69.23 -16.26 -14.92
N THR A 94 68.88 -15.59 -16.01
CA THR A 94 68.76 -16.24 -17.33
C THR A 94 70.08 -16.86 -17.75
N GLY A 95 70.05 -18.11 -18.22
CA GLY A 95 71.24 -18.84 -18.63
C GLY A 95 70.96 -20.32 -18.88
N THR A 96 72.02 -21.12 -19.02
CA THR A 96 71.88 -22.57 -19.14
C THR A 96 71.98 -23.26 -17.78
N VAL A 97 71.29 -24.39 -17.64
CA VAL A 97 71.45 -25.34 -16.53
C VAL A 97 71.91 -26.65 -17.12
N THR A 98 73.02 -27.19 -16.63
CA THR A 98 73.52 -28.52 -17.00
C THR A 98 73.65 -29.40 -15.76
N ALA A 99 73.48 -30.71 -15.95
CA ALA A 99 73.68 -31.71 -14.90
C ALA A 99 74.56 -32.85 -15.41
N SER A 100 75.46 -33.35 -14.57
CA SER A 100 76.36 -34.46 -14.91
C SER A 100 76.65 -35.33 -13.69
N LEU A 101 76.98 -36.59 -13.93
CA LEU A 101 77.30 -37.58 -12.90
C LEU A 101 78.72 -38.11 -13.12
N ALA A 102 79.53 -38.14 -12.06
CA ALA A 102 80.90 -38.65 -12.13
C ALA A 102 80.93 -40.19 -12.14
N ALA A 103 82.08 -40.77 -12.50
CA ALA A 103 82.32 -42.20 -12.32
C ALA A 103 82.47 -42.52 -10.82
N GLY A 104 81.98 -43.68 -10.40
CA GLY A 104 82.17 -44.23 -9.06
C GLY A 104 81.27 -43.68 -7.95
N ILE A 105 80.19 -42.98 -8.30
CA ILE A 105 79.20 -42.44 -7.34
C ILE A 105 78.16 -43.48 -6.90
N ALA A 106 77.96 -44.53 -7.69
CA ALA A 106 76.97 -45.58 -7.46
C ALA A 106 77.55 -46.93 -7.86
N GLN A 107 77.01 -48.01 -7.29
CA GLN A 107 77.49 -49.38 -7.53
C GLN A 107 76.34 -50.38 -7.71
N ASP A 108 76.56 -51.41 -8.52
CA ASP A 108 75.63 -52.53 -8.69
C ASP A 108 75.64 -53.52 -7.50
N GLY A 109 74.91 -54.63 -7.65
CA GLY A 109 74.87 -55.72 -6.67
C GLY A 109 76.17 -56.54 -6.56
N ALA A 110 77.05 -56.46 -7.56
CA ALA A 110 78.37 -57.08 -7.60
C ALA A 110 79.49 -56.12 -7.14
N THR A 111 79.14 -54.91 -6.70
CA THR A 111 80.03 -53.83 -6.26
C THR A 111 80.88 -53.18 -7.36
N ASN A 112 80.52 -53.35 -8.63
CA ASN A 112 81.16 -52.58 -9.71
C ASN A 112 80.63 -51.14 -9.68
N ALA A 113 81.55 -50.16 -9.72
CA ALA A 113 81.22 -48.75 -9.65
C ALA A 113 80.82 -48.20 -11.03
N ASN A 114 79.85 -47.28 -11.10
CA ASN A 114 79.34 -46.76 -12.37
C ASN A 114 80.41 -46.00 -13.19
N LEU A 115 80.25 -45.98 -14.51
CA LEU A 115 80.99 -45.06 -15.37
C LEU A 115 80.36 -43.65 -15.31
N ALA A 116 81.13 -42.62 -15.68
CA ALA A 116 80.62 -41.26 -15.76
C ALA A 116 79.44 -41.15 -16.74
N SER A 117 78.51 -40.24 -16.49
CA SER A 117 77.31 -40.11 -17.32
C SER A 117 77.65 -39.73 -18.75
N SER A 118 77.00 -40.44 -19.68
CA SER A 118 76.83 -39.98 -21.05
C SER A 118 75.50 -39.22 -21.19
N SER A 119 75.36 -38.39 -22.22
CA SER A 119 74.13 -37.65 -22.46
C SER A 119 73.96 -37.39 -23.96
N GLY A 120 72.70 -37.44 -24.41
CA GLY A 120 72.28 -36.89 -25.69
C GLY A 120 71.88 -35.41 -25.58
N ASP A 121 71.32 -35.00 -24.45
CA ASP A 121 70.90 -33.63 -24.17
C ASP A 121 70.74 -33.32 -22.66
N ALA A 122 71.84 -32.92 -22.00
CA ALA A 122 71.87 -32.55 -20.58
C ALA A 122 71.89 -31.02 -20.35
N THR A 123 71.33 -30.22 -21.27
CA THR A 123 71.28 -28.76 -21.13
C THR A 123 69.85 -28.25 -21.21
N VAL A 124 69.45 -27.41 -20.26
CA VAL A 124 68.18 -26.67 -20.29
C VAL A 124 68.45 -25.18 -20.30
N GLN A 125 67.80 -24.42 -21.18
CA GLN A 125 67.86 -22.96 -21.13
C GLN A 125 66.77 -22.40 -20.20
N TYR A 126 67.20 -21.73 -19.13
CA TYR A 126 66.35 -21.05 -18.15
C TYR A 126 66.24 -19.55 -18.46
N ASN A 127 65.01 -19.05 -18.55
CA ASN A 127 64.69 -17.63 -18.68
C ASN A 127 64.12 -17.13 -17.35
N GLN A 128 64.84 -16.25 -16.66
CA GLN A 128 64.34 -15.61 -15.46
C GLN A 128 63.11 -14.75 -15.80
N PRO A 129 61.98 -14.87 -15.07
CA PRO A 129 60.84 -13.97 -15.23
C PRO A 129 61.28 -12.51 -15.03
N LEU A 130 60.92 -11.61 -15.95
CA LEU A 130 61.12 -10.17 -15.77
C LEU A 130 60.21 -9.69 -14.64
N VAL A 131 60.77 -8.96 -13.67
CA VAL A 131 59.99 -8.27 -12.63
C VAL A 131 59.80 -6.83 -13.08
N ASP A 132 58.57 -6.43 -13.31
CA ASP A 132 58.22 -5.03 -13.55
C ASP A 132 57.92 -4.34 -12.22
N ASN A 133 58.67 -3.28 -11.92
CA ASN A 133 58.54 -2.48 -10.71
C ASN A 133 58.25 -1.01 -11.04
N THR A 134 57.73 -0.71 -12.23
CA THR A 134 57.54 0.65 -12.72
C THR A 134 56.08 1.04 -12.56
N PRO A 135 55.73 1.99 -11.68
CA PRO A 135 54.35 2.46 -11.56
C PRO A 135 53.82 3.10 -12.85
N PRO A 136 52.54 2.88 -13.22
CA PRO A 136 51.90 3.61 -14.30
C PRO A 136 51.86 5.12 -14.02
N MET A 137 52.38 5.92 -14.94
CA MET A 137 52.14 7.36 -14.97
C MET A 137 50.77 7.64 -15.60
N VAL A 138 50.10 8.71 -15.22
CA VAL A 138 48.79 9.08 -15.78
C VAL A 138 48.66 10.58 -16.00
N THR A 139 48.07 10.96 -17.14
CA THR A 139 47.62 12.33 -17.40
C THR A 139 46.11 12.42 -17.42
N ILE A 140 45.57 13.57 -17.03
CA ILE A 140 44.16 13.93 -17.25
C ILE A 140 44.12 15.36 -17.80
N ASP A 141 43.59 15.52 -19.00
CA ASP A 141 43.51 16.79 -19.69
C ASP A 141 42.10 16.99 -20.26
N GLN A 142 41.70 18.22 -20.55
CA GLN A 142 40.46 18.49 -21.26
C GLN A 142 40.44 17.73 -22.60
N GLY A 143 39.28 17.20 -22.97
CA GLY A 143 39.15 16.35 -24.14
C GLY A 143 39.55 17.09 -25.41
N GLY A 144 40.20 16.42 -26.37
CA GLY A 144 40.77 17.09 -27.55
C GLY A 144 39.78 17.88 -28.42
N SER A 145 38.48 17.56 -28.33
CA SER A 145 37.38 18.29 -28.99
C SER A 145 36.47 19.04 -28.02
N GLN A 146 36.83 19.11 -26.74
CA GLN A 146 36.06 19.81 -25.73
C GLN A 146 36.17 21.31 -25.97
N ALA A 147 35.04 21.98 -26.16
CA ALA A 147 35.02 23.44 -26.21
C ALA A 147 35.34 24.00 -24.82
N ASP A 148 36.21 25.01 -24.77
CA ASP A 148 36.52 25.77 -23.57
C ASP A 148 36.62 27.27 -23.91
N PRO A 149 35.64 28.11 -23.50
CA PRO A 149 34.47 27.77 -22.68
C PRO A 149 33.38 26.98 -23.42
N THR A 150 32.52 26.25 -22.67
CA THR A 150 31.36 25.49 -23.19
C THR A 150 30.08 25.80 -22.41
N SER A 151 28.92 25.61 -23.06
CA SER A 151 27.62 25.54 -22.39
C SER A 151 26.91 24.20 -22.57
N VAL A 152 27.65 23.19 -22.97
CA VAL A 152 27.15 21.85 -23.26
C VAL A 152 27.65 20.89 -22.17
N SER A 153 26.71 20.11 -21.62
CA SER A 153 26.98 18.97 -20.75
C SER A 153 26.77 17.66 -21.53
N PRO A 154 27.59 16.62 -21.34
CA PRO A 154 28.71 16.55 -20.40
C PRO A 154 29.99 17.26 -20.89
N ILE A 155 30.83 17.69 -19.94
CA ILE A 155 32.22 18.13 -20.19
C ILE A 155 33.11 16.90 -20.25
N VAL A 156 34.01 16.83 -21.23
CA VAL A 156 34.85 15.66 -21.49
C VAL A 156 36.31 15.94 -21.09
N PHE A 157 36.92 15.01 -20.36
CA PHE A 157 38.36 14.93 -20.11
C PHE A 157 38.93 13.62 -20.66
N ASP A 158 40.12 13.67 -21.24
CA ASP A 158 40.87 12.53 -21.72
C ASP A 158 41.91 12.12 -20.66
N VAL A 159 41.95 10.82 -20.34
CA VAL A 159 42.89 10.22 -19.38
C VAL A 159 43.78 9.24 -20.11
N VAL A 160 45.11 9.35 -19.92
CA VAL A 160 46.08 8.47 -20.59
C VAL A 160 47.09 7.94 -19.56
N PHE A 161 47.13 6.60 -19.41
CA PHE A 161 48.17 5.91 -18.65
C PHE A 161 49.38 5.61 -19.55
N SER A 162 50.57 5.47 -18.96
CA SER A 162 51.79 5.08 -19.68
C SER A 162 51.78 3.63 -20.18
N GLU A 163 50.87 2.81 -19.65
CA GLU A 163 50.69 1.39 -19.97
C GLU A 163 49.26 0.91 -19.65
N PRO A 164 48.85 -0.29 -20.09
CA PRO A 164 47.55 -0.85 -19.73
C PRO A 164 47.38 -1.02 -18.22
N VAL A 165 46.27 -0.53 -17.68
CA VAL A 165 45.93 -0.65 -16.26
C VAL A 165 44.58 -1.35 -16.04
N THR A 166 44.38 -1.79 -14.80
CA THR A 166 43.11 -2.30 -14.26
C THR A 166 42.74 -1.51 -13.01
N GLY A 167 41.46 -1.54 -12.61
CA GLY A 167 40.98 -0.93 -11.36
C GLY A 167 40.43 0.50 -11.49
N PHE A 168 40.79 1.25 -12.55
CA PHE A 168 40.30 2.63 -12.75
C PHE A 168 38.80 2.68 -13.06
N ALA A 169 38.04 3.45 -12.26
CA ALA A 169 36.58 3.56 -12.31
C ALA A 169 36.08 4.99 -11.97
N THR A 170 34.77 5.19 -12.02
CA THR A 170 34.11 6.49 -11.79
C THR A 170 34.41 7.13 -10.43
N GLY A 171 34.54 6.31 -9.39
CA GLY A 171 34.81 6.77 -8.02
C GLY A 171 36.23 7.32 -7.81
N ASP A 172 37.13 7.08 -8.77
CA ASP A 172 38.54 7.47 -8.67
C ASP A 172 38.81 8.90 -9.16
N VAL A 173 37.82 9.51 -9.82
CA VAL A 173 37.92 10.87 -10.35
C VAL A 173 37.51 11.88 -9.27
N THR A 174 38.44 12.75 -8.89
CA THR A 174 38.14 13.89 -8.01
C THR A 174 37.76 15.10 -8.84
N LEU A 175 36.51 15.56 -8.69
CA LEU A 175 35.99 16.76 -9.33
C LEU A 175 36.16 17.99 -8.43
N GLY A 176 36.46 19.14 -9.04
CA GLY A 176 36.55 20.44 -8.37
C GLY A 176 36.12 21.61 -9.26
N GLY A 177 36.46 22.83 -8.84
CA GLY A 177 36.09 24.07 -9.52
C GLY A 177 34.85 24.75 -8.93
N THR A 178 34.34 25.78 -9.61
CA THR A 178 33.23 26.63 -9.10
C THR A 178 31.88 26.36 -9.75
N ALA A 179 31.81 25.52 -10.79
CA ALA A 179 30.55 25.22 -11.50
C ALA A 179 29.62 24.24 -10.74
N GLY A 180 30.09 23.63 -9.65
CA GLY A 180 29.31 22.70 -8.84
C GLY A 180 29.06 21.33 -9.48
N ALA A 181 30.01 20.81 -10.29
CA ALA A 181 29.89 19.49 -10.91
C ALA A 181 29.82 18.35 -9.87
N THR A 182 28.93 17.38 -10.07
CA THR A 182 28.66 16.31 -9.08
C THR A 182 28.92 14.90 -9.60
N THR A 183 29.02 14.71 -10.92
CA THR A 183 28.98 13.37 -11.51
C THR A 183 30.10 13.21 -12.53
N ALA A 184 30.89 12.14 -12.40
CA ALA A 184 31.88 11.69 -13.39
C ALA A 184 31.55 10.27 -13.88
N VAL A 185 31.59 10.06 -15.20
CA VAL A 185 31.42 8.75 -15.84
C VAL A 185 32.69 8.41 -16.60
N VAL A 186 33.32 7.28 -16.28
CA VAL A 186 34.57 6.80 -16.86
C VAL A 186 34.25 5.71 -17.86
N SER A 187 34.85 5.77 -19.05
CA SER A 187 34.72 4.78 -20.12
C SER A 187 36.04 4.61 -20.88
N GLY A 188 36.18 3.54 -21.66
CA GLY A 188 37.40 3.24 -22.43
C GLY A 188 38.28 2.18 -21.75
N GLY A 189 39.59 2.33 -21.91
CA GLY A 189 40.61 1.43 -21.37
C GLY A 189 41.22 0.48 -22.42
N PRO A 190 42.29 -0.25 -22.06
CA PRO A 190 42.94 -0.26 -20.74
C PRO A 190 44.01 0.84 -20.53
N THR A 191 44.37 1.61 -21.56
CA THR A 191 45.42 2.65 -21.47
C THR A 191 44.85 4.07 -21.57
N THR A 192 43.82 4.27 -22.40
CA THR A 192 43.18 5.58 -22.62
C THR A 192 41.72 5.50 -22.21
N PHE A 193 41.29 6.44 -21.39
CA PHE A 193 39.93 6.53 -20.87
C PHE A 193 39.36 7.92 -21.14
N THR A 194 38.04 7.99 -21.17
CA THR A 194 37.29 9.24 -21.28
C THR A 194 36.46 9.43 -20.02
N VAL A 195 36.57 10.61 -19.42
CA VAL A 195 35.78 11.04 -18.26
C VAL A 195 34.75 12.07 -18.72
N GLN A 196 33.47 11.74 -18.58
CA GLN A 196 32.37 12.64 -18.86
C GLN A 196 31.82 13.21 -17.55
N VAL A 197 31.90 14.52 -17.38
CA VAL A 197 31.52 15.26 -16.18
C VAL A 197 30.19 15.98 -16.40
N SER A 198 29.28 15.87 -15.43
CA SER A 198 27.95 16.49 -15.47
C SER A 198 27.51 16.95 -14.07
N GLY A 199 26.31 17.54 -13.99
CA GLY A 199 25.72 18.01 -12.73
C GLY A 199 26.14 19.41 -12.29
N MET A 200 26.78 20.20 -13.17
CA MET A 200 27.06 21.61 -12.92
C MET A 200 25.77 22.38 -12.66
N THR A 201 25.74 23.17 -11.59
CA THR A 201 24.55 23.91 -11.13
C THR A 201 24.62 25.40 -11.42
N GLN A 202 25.79 25.92 -11.81
CA GLN A 202 26.03 27.35 -12.03
C GLN A 202 27.20 27.57 -13.00
N PRO A 203 27.34 28.77 -13.60
CA PRO A 203 28.55 29.14 -14.34
C PRO A 203 29.80 29.06 -13.45
N GLY A 204 30.90 28.56 -14.01
CA GLY A 204 32.16 28.42 -13.28
C GLY A 204 33.12 27.45 -13.95
N THR A 205 34.22 27.15 -13.29
CA THR A 205 35.19 26.15 -13.78
C THR A 205 34.79 24.74 -13.34
N VAL A 206 35.08 23.76 -14.18
CA VAL A 206 35.10 22.34 -13.83
C VAL A 206 36.55 21.85 -13.94
N THR A 207 37.05 21.21 -12.89
CA THR A 207 38.39 20.59 -12.88
C THR A 207 38.30 19.11 -12.52
N ALA A 208 39.19 18.29 -13.07
CA ALA A 208 39.27 16.86 -12.78
C ALA A 208 40.71 16.44 -12.44
N SER A 209 40.87 15.55 -11.47
CA SER A 209 42.19 15.02 -11.06
C SER A 209 42.07 13.59 -10.53
N LEU A 210 43.17 12.84 -10.58
CA LEU A 210 43.27 11.46 -10.10
C LEU A 210 44.32 11.36 -8.98
N ALA A 211 43.97 10.71 -7.88
CA ALA A 211 44.90 10.42 -6.79
C ALA A 211 45.88 9.29 -7.17
N ALA A 212 46.96 9.14 -6.40
CA ALA A 212 47.84 7.98 -6.55
C ALA A 212 47.12 6.69 -6.12
N GLY A 213 47.40 5.59 -6.82
CA GLY A 213 46.91 4.25 -6.52
C GLY A 213 45.48 3.94 -6.97
N VAL A 214 44.90 4.77 -7.85
CA VAL A 214 43.56 4.53 -8.42
C VAL A 214 43.53 3.42 -9.47
N ALA A 215 44.68 3.05 -10.01
CA ALA A 215 44.80 1.98 -10.99
C ALA A 215 46.09 1.17 -10.75
N GLN A 216 46.19 -0.01 -11.35
CA GLN A 216 47.38 -0.85 -11.28
C GLN A 216 47.66 -1.56 -12.60
N ASP A 217 48.94 -1.80 -12.89
CA ASP A 217 49.37 -2.60 -14.05
C ASP A 217 49.21 -4.12 -13.82
N LEU A 218 49.72 -4.92 -14.76
CA LEU A 218 49.71 -6.38 -14.69
C LEU A 218 50.64 -6.93 -13.58
N ALA A 219 51.71 -6.21 -13.27
CA ALA A 219 52.66 -6.54 -12.22
C ALA A 219 52.21 -6.01 -10.84
N THR A 220 51.01 -5.44 -10.76
CA THR A 220 50.36 -4.88 -9.56
C THR A 220 51.03 -3.62 -9.00
N ASN A 221 51.82 -2.90 -9.80
CA ASN A 221 52.31 -1.59 -9.40
C ASN A 221 51.16 -0.57 -9.45
N ALA A 222 50.96 0.16 -8.35
CA ALA A 222 49.91 1.16 -8.22
C ALA A 222 50.27 2.45 -8.96
N SER A 223 49.31 3.08 -9.65
CA SER A 223 49.53 4.29 -10.46
C SER A 223 49.99 5.48 -9.63
N LEU A 224 50.72 6.41 -10.26
CA LEU A 224 51.00 7.71 -9.66
C LEU A 224 49.77 8.63 -9.72
N ALA A 225 49.80 9.75 -8.99
CA ALA A 225 48.78 10.79 -9.12
C ALA A 225 48.86 11.45 -10.51
N SER A 226 47.73 11.94 -11.02
CA SER A 226 47.69 12.51 -12.37
C SER A 226 48.47 13.81 -12.49
N THR A 227 49.19 13.97 -13.59
CA THR A 227 49.67 15.28 -14.07
C THR A 227 48.76 15.83 -15.16
N SER A 228 48.80 17.13 -15.44
CA SER A 228 48.02 17.74 -16.52
C SER A 228 48.79 18.89 -17.17
N THR A 229 48.51 19.11 -18.45
CA THR A 229 48.79 20.39 -19.12
C THR A 229 47.60 21.33 -18.96
N ASP A 230 46.38 20.79 -19.04
CA ASP A 230 45.15 21.54 -18.82
C ASP A 230 44.00 20.61 -18.40
N ASN A 231 43.68 20.60 -17.10
CA ASN A 231 42.58 19.83 -16.53
C ASN A 231 41.41 20.71 -16.07
N SER A 232 41.22 21.87 -16.69
CA SER A 232 40.12 22.80 -16.39
C SER A 232 39.31 23.09 -17.64
N VAL A 233 37.98 23.24 -17.49
CA VAL A 233 37.09 23.74 -18.55
C VAL A 233 36.16 24.78 -17.94
N GLN A 234 36.01 25.94 -18.59
CA GLN A 234 35.05 26.96 -18.19
C GLN A 234 33.64 26.58 -18.67
N TYR A 235 32.75 26.25 -17.73
CA TYR A 235 31.33 26.03 -17.97
C TYR A 235 30.57 27.34 -17.89
N ASN A 236 30.02 27.76 -19.02
CA ASN A 236 28.97 28.75 -19.09
C ASN A 236 27.65 28.00 -18.95
N GLN A 237 26.74 28.42 -18.08
CA GLN A 237 25.38 27.90 -18.14
C GLN A 237 24.83 28.17 -19.56
N PRO A 238 24.11 27.22 -20.20
CA PRO A 238 23.37 27.55 -21.42
C PRO A 238 22.55 28.80 -21.15
N ALA A 239 22.42 29.70 -22.12
CA ALA A 239 21.39 30.73 -22.03
C ALA A 239 20.06 29.99 -21.90
N GLY A 240 19.58 29.82 -20.66
CA GLY A 240 18.26 29.30 -20.40
C GLY A 240 17.26 30.23 -21.05
N ASP A 241 16.04 29.75 -21.26
CA ASP A 241 14.96 30.69 -21.41
C ASP A 241 15.01 31.66 -20.22
N VAL A 242 15.13 32.94 -20.49
CA VAL A 242 15.10 34.03 -19.48
C VAL A 242 13.90 34.91 -19.70
N THR A 243 13.00 34.52 -20.59
CA THR A 243 11.80 35.27 -20.94
C THR A 243 10.68 34.83 -20.00
N PRO A 244 10.23 35.69 -19.09
CA PRO A 244 9.07 35.38 -18.26
C PRO A 244 7.83 35.07 -19.12
N PRO A 245 7.07 34.00 -18.82
CA PRO A 245 5.79 33.75 -19.47
C PRO A 245 4.87 34.96 -19.34
N THR A 246 4.35 35.42 -20.47
CA THR A 246 3.25 36.40 -20.49
C THR A 246 1.92 35.65 -20.41
N VAL A 247 0.90 36.27 -19.82
CA VAL A 247 -0.42 35.66 -19.68
C VAL A 247 -1.52 36.65 -20.02
N THR A 248 -2.55 36.13 -20.68
CA THR A 248 -3.80 36.85 -20.90
C THR A 248 -4.93 36.16 -20.15
N ILE A 249 -5.85 36.94 -19.59
CA ILE A 249 -7.14 36.45 -19.08
C ILE A 249 -8.24 37.28 -19.71
N ASN A 250 -9.17 36.62 -20.39
CA ASN A 250 -10.31 37.28 -21.04
C ASN A 250 -11.60 36.53 -20.75
N GLN A 251 -12.75 37.19 -20.89
CA GLN A 251 -14.04 36.50 -20.88
C GLN A 251 -14.02 35.36 -21.90
N GLY A 252 -14.62 34.22 -21.52
CA GLY A 252 -14.58 33.03 -22.34
C GLY A 252 -15.26 33.24 -23.69
N ALA A 253 -14.77 32.62 -24.76
CA ALA A 253 -15.26 32.91 -26.12
C ALA A 253 -16.78 32.67 -26.32
N SER A 254 -17.38 31.79 -25.52
CA SER A 254 -18.84 31.51 -25.51
C SER A 254 -19.57 32.07 -24.30
N GLN A 255 -18.89 32.86 -23.47
CA GLN A 255 -19.47 33.48 -22.30
C GLN A 255 -20.42 34.60 -22.76
N ALA A 256 -21.69 34.51 -22.38
CA ALA A 256 -22.62 35.62 -22.58
C ALA A 256 -22.23 36.77 -21.65
N ASP A 257 -22.25 38.00 -22.18
CA ASP A 257 -22.10 39.24 -21.41
C ASP A 257 -23.09 40.29 -21.93
N PRO A 258 -24.13 40.66 -21.15
CA PRO A 258 -24.43 40.20 -19.78
C PRO A 258 -24.96 38.76 -19.71
N THR A 259 -24.87 38.13 -18.54
CA THR A 259 -25.42 36.79 -18.25
C THR A 259 -26.19 36.73 -16.93
N GLY A 260 -27.19 35.85 -16.85
CA GLY A 260 -27.82 35.42 -15.58
C GLY A 260 -27.43 34.01 -15.15
N SER A 261 -26.44 33.40 -15.83
CA SER A 261 -25.92 32.08 -15.44
C SER A 261 -25.17 32.18 -14.11
N PRO A 262 -25.39 31.26 -13.14
CA PRO A 262 -24.68 31.25 -11.86
C PRO A 262 -23.19 30.87 -11.98
N SER A 263 -22.73 30.62 -13.21
CA SER A 263 -21.35 30.30 -13.55
C SER A 263 -20.90 31.21 -14.70
N ILE A 264 -19.74 31.85 -14.51
CA ILE A 264 -19.04 32.69 -15.49
C ILE A 264 -17.72 32.04 -15.85
N VAL A 265 -17.33 32.10 -17.12
CA VAL A 265 -16.10 31.49 -17.63
C VAL A 265 -15.14 32.53 -18.18
N PHE A 266 -13.87 32.44 -17.80
CA PHE A 266 -12.75 33.18 -18.38
C PHE A 266 -11.75 32.21 -19.03
N ASP A 267 -11.23 32.59 -20.19
CA ASP A 267 -10.16 31.89 -20.90
C ASP A 267 -8.81 32.51 -20.54
N VAL A 268 -7.85 31.67 -20.15
CA VAL A 268 -6.49 32.05 -19.78
C VAL A 268 -5.50 31.42 -20.75
N VAL A 269 -4.58 32.21 -21.28
CA VAL A 269 -3.54 31.75 -22.22
C VAL A 269 -2.19 32.32 -21.84
N PHE A 270 -1.23 31.43 -21.57
CA PHE A 270 0.18 31.75 -21.39
C PHE A 270 0.91 31.72 -22.74
N SER A 271 2.02 32.47 -22.87
CA SER A 271 2.87 32.43 -24.07
C SER A 271 3.61 31.11 -24.26
N GLU A 272 3.68 30.29 -23.22
CA GLU A 272 4.33 28.99 -23.19
C GLU A 272 3.73 28.09 -22.09
N ALA A 273 4.21 26.85 -21.98
CA ALA A 273 3.76 25.93 -20.95
C ALA A 273 4.27 26.34 -19.57
N VAL A 274 3.38 26.41 -18.59
CA VAL A 274 3.71 26.76 -17.20
C VAL A 274 3.36 25.63 -16.23
N SER A 275 3.97 25.66 -15.06
CA SER A 275 3.72 24.78 -13.92
C SER A 275 3.43 25.62 -12.66
N GLY A 276 2.58 25.10 -11.78
CA GLY A 276 2.23 25.75 -10.52
C GLY A 276 0.96 26.62 -10.54
N PHE A 277 0.39 26.93 -11.72
CA PHE A 277 -0.84 27.71 -11.81
C PHE A 277 -2.07 26.93 -11.29
N ALA A 278 -2.76 27.49 -10.31
CA ALA A 278 -3.89 26.87 -9.59
C ALA A 278 -4.97 27.90 -9.21
N THR A 279 -6.08 27.41 -8.64
CA THR A 279 -7.23 28.22 -8.23
C THR A 279 -6.88 29.40 -7.32
N GLY A 280 -5.89 29.25 -6.42
CA GLY A 280 -5.47 30.32 -5.51
C GLY A 280 -4.77 31.50 -6.17
N ASP A 281 -4.36 31.36 -7.43
CA ASP A 281 -3.58 32.36 -8.15
C ASP A 281 -4.47 33.35 -8.93
N VAL A 282 -5.77 33.10 -8.97
CA VAL A 282 -6.76 33.98 -9.61
C VAL A 282 -7.34 34.94 -8.58
N THR A 283 -7.18 36.23 -8.83
CA THR A 283 -7.82 37.29 -8.04
C THR A 283 -9.14 37.68 -8.70
N LEU A 284 -10.24 37.50 -7.98
CA LEU A 284 -11.58 37.93 -8.37
C LEU A 284 -11.88 39.34 -7.86
N GLY A 285 -12.64 40.12 -8.64
CA GLY A 285 -13.12 41.44 -8.28
C GLY A 285 -14.48 41.76 -8.90
N GLY A 286 -14.83 43.05 -8.92
CA GLY A 286 -16.12 43.55 -9.40
C GLY A 286 -17.16 43.71 -8.28
N THR A 287 -18.41 43.99 -8.65
CA THR A 287 -19.51 44.33 -7.72
C THR A 287 -20.54 43.21 -7.53
N ALA A 288 -20.45 42.11 -8.28
CA ALA A 288 -21.40 41.00 -8.18
C ALA A 288 -21.18 40.08 -6.96
N GLY A 289 -20.10 40.28 -6.20
CA GLY A 289 -19.82 39.51 -4.98
C GLY A 289 -19.32 38.08 -5.24
N ALA A 290 -18.69 37.80 -6.38
CA ALA A 290 -18.14 36.48 -6.68
C ALA A 290 -17.11 36.02 -5.63
N THR A 291 -17.18 34.75 -5.21
CA THR A 291 -16.38 34.21 -4.10
C THR A 291 -15.50 33.03 -4.49
N THR A 292 -15.83 32.33 -5.58
CA THR A 292 -15.18 31.07 -5.93
C THR A 292 -14.68 31.10 -7.37
N ALA A 293 -13.41 30.77 -7.57
CA ALA A 293 -12.83 30.43 -8.87
C ALA A 293 -12.47 28.94 -8.89
N VAL A 294 -12.50 28.30 -10.05
CA VAL A 294 -11.99 26.95 -10.28
C VAL A 294 -11.17 26.97 -11.55
N VAL A 295 -9.90 26.59 -11.46
CA VAL A 295 -8.98 26.52 -12.60
C VAL A 295 -8.94 25.09 -13.14
N SER A 296 -9.02 24.94 -14.47
CA SER A 296 -8.88 23.66 -15.18
C SER A 296 -8.10 23.85 -16.49
N GLY A 297 -7.61 22.75 -17.08
CA GLY A 297 -6.83 22.78 -18.34
C GLY A 297 -5.31 22.67 -18.11
N GLY A 298 -4.53 23.31 -18.98
CA GLY A 298 -3.07 23.37 -18.96
C GLY A 298 -2.38 22.55 -20.07
N PRO A 299 -1.04 22.70 -20.23
CA PRO A 299 -0.16 23.59 -19.47
C PRO A 299 -0.03 25.03 -20.03
N THR A 300 -0.64 25.34 -21.18
CA THR A 300 -0.55 26.68 -21.82
C THR A 300 -1.90 27.41 -21.83
N SER A 301 -3.01 26.68 -21.92
CA SER A 301 -4.36 27.23 -21.94
C SER A 301 -5.18 26.66 -20.81
N TYR A 302 -5.82 27.53 -20.04
CA TYR A 302 -6.63 27.19 -18.88
C TYR A 302 -8.00 27.84 -18.98
N THR A 303 -8.95 27.26 -18.27
CA THR A 303 -10.30 27.80 -18.08
C THR A 303 -10.51 28.10 -16.60
N VAL A 304 -10.93 29.33 -16.31
CA VAL A 304 -11.33 29.77 -14.97
C VAL A 304 -12.85 29.84 -14.93
N THR A 305 -13.47 29.02 -14.09
CA THR A 305 -14.91 29.07 -13.85
C THR A 305 -15.18 29.77 -12.52
N VAL A 306 -15.97 30.84 -12.55
CA VAL A 306 -16.29 31.70 -11.41
C VAL A 306 -17.74 31.51 -11.00
N SER A 307 -17.97 31.40 -9.69
CA SER A 307 -19.29 31.21 -9.09
C SER A 307 -19.44 31.97 -7.76
N GLY A 308 -20.62 31.89 -7.16
CA GLY A 308 -20.91 32.50 -5.86
C GLY A 308 -21.16 34.01 -5.93
N MET A 309 -21.70 34.51 -7.05
CA MET A 309 -22.21 35.88 -7.15
C MET A 309 -23.49 36.03 -6.32
N THR A 310 -23.63 37.13 -5.61
CA THR A 310 -24.73 37.39 -4.65
C THR A 310 -25.63 38.56 -5.05
N GLN A 311 -25.27 39.29 -6.11
CA GLN A 311 -26.01 40.45 -6.58
C GLN A 311 -25.70 40.75 -8.04
N THR A 312 -26.58 41.49 -8.71
CA THR A 312 -26.28 42.06 -10.02
C THR A 312 -25.07 42.99 -9.93
N GLY A 313 -24.14 42.85 -10.86
CA GLY A 313 -22.91 43.62 -10.88
C GLY A 313 -21.92 43.07 -11.89
N THR A 314 -20.66 43.51 -11.81
CA THR A 314 -19.58 42.97 -12.63
C THR A 314 -18.81 41.89 -11.88
N VAL A 315 -18.27 40.94 -12.63
CA VAL A 315 -17.22 40.01 -12.17
C VAL A 315 -15.98 40.31 -12.99
N THR A 316 -14.85 40.54 -12.31
CA THR A 316 -13.54 40.68 -12.96
C THR A 316 -12.59 39.59 -12.48
N ALA A 317 -11.66 39.17 -13.34
CA ALA A 317 -10.63 38.19 -12.99
C ALA A 317 -9.24 38.68 -13.44
N SER A 318 -8.22 38.43 -12.61
CA SER A 318 -6.82 38.78 -12.91
C SER A 318 -5.86 37.75 -12.32
N ILE A 319 -4.66 37.67 -12.90
CA ILE A 319 -3.59 36.77 -12.44
C ILE A 319 -2.37 37.64 -12.08
N GLY A 320 -1.85 37.45 -10.87
CA GLY A 320 -0.65 38.14 -10.39
C GLY A 320 0.62 37.69 -11.10
N ALA A 321 1.69 38.46 -10.96
CA ALA A 321 3.03 38.00 -11.33
C ALA A 321 3.56 36.97 -10.32
N ILE A 322 4.48 36.10 -10.73
CA ILE A 322 5.22 35.18 -9.84
C ILE A 322 4.30 34.15 -9.15
N VAL A 323 3.24 33.72 -9.82
CA VAL A 323 2.33 32.67 -9.32
C VAL A 323 2.62 31.31 -9.95
N CYS A 324 3.21 31.29 -11.14
CA CYS A 324 3.62 30.07 -11.83
C CYS A 324 4.96 30.28 -12.57
N VAL A 325 5.58 29.17 -12.97
CA VAL A 325 6.89 29.18 -13.65
C VAL A 325 6.88 28.32 -14.91
N ASP A 326 7.69 28.68 -15.89
CA ASP A 326 7.97 27.82 -17.05
C ASP A 326 8.93 26.67 -16.71
N LEU A 327 9.37 25.92 -17.73
CA LEU A 327 10.33 24.83 -17.59
C LEU A 327 11.74 25.30 -17.18
N ALA A 328 12.10 26.54 -17.49
CA ALA A 328 13.36 27.18 -17.10
C ALA A 328 13.29 27.86 -15.72
N ASN A 329 12.16 27.75 -15.04
CA ASN A 329 11.83 28.40 -13.76
C ASN A 329 11.72 29.93 -13.82
N ASN A 330 11.43 30.53 -14.97
CA ASN A 330 11.10 31.95 -15.00
C ASN A 330 9.68 32.18 -14.47
N PRO A 331 9.48 33.09 -13.50
CA PRO A 331 8.15 33.41 -13.00
C PRO A 331 7.32 34.17 -14.04
N ASN A 332 6.01 33.91 -14.12
CA ASN A 332 5.12 34.62 -15.03
C ASN A 332 5.01 36.13 -14.72
N GLN A 333 4.71 36.92 -15.75
CA GLN A 333 4.26 38.31 -15.60
C GLN A 333 2.78 38.37 -15.21
N ALA A 334 2.35 39.52 -14.65
CA ALA A 334 0.94 39.77 -14.36
C ALA A 334 0.10 39.75 -15.65
N SER A 335 -1.16 39.31 -15.54
CA SER A 335 -2.02 39.17 -16.71
C SER A 335 -2.35 40.49 -17.39
N THR A 336 -2.35 40.49 -18.72
CA THR A 336 -3.03 41.51 -19.52
C THR A 336 -4.39 41.01 -20.01
N SER A 337 -5.22 41.91 -20.51
CA SER A 337 -6.55 41.57 -20.99
C SER A 337 -7.04 42.57 -22.04
N THR A 338 -7.79 42.07 -23.02
CA THR A 338 -8.66 42.89 -23.87
C THR A 338 -10.01 43.10 -23.18
N ASP A 339 -10.53 42.06 -22.53
CA ASP A 339 -11.75 42.12 -21.74
C ASP A 339 -11.79 41.01 -20.68
N ASN A 340 -11.55 41.36 -19.41
CA ASN A 340 -11.62 40.47 -18.26
C ASN A 340 -12.80 40.80 -17.34
N THR A 341 -13.85 41.40 -17.88
CA THR A 341 -15.07 41.74 -17.13
C THR A 341 -16.26 41.01 -17.73
N VAL A 342 -17.16 40.51 -16.89
CA VAL A 342 -18.47 40.00 -17.32
C VAL A 342 -19.55 40.62 -16.44
N THR A 343 -20.64 41.09 -17.03
CA THR A 343 -21.79 41.62 -16.29
C THR A 343 -22.71 40.46 -15.88
N PHE A 344 -22.79 40.20 -14.58
CA PHE A 344 -23.74 39.28 -13.99
C PHE A 344 -25.04 40.02 -13.65
N ASN A 345 -26.15 39.57 -14.24
CA ASN A 345 -27.48 40.02 -13.90
C ASN A 345 -28.20 38.90 -13.15
N LEU A 346 -28.50 39.10 -11.87
CA LEU A 346 -29.55 38.31 -11.25
C LEU A 346 -30.82 38.46 -12.10
N PRO A 347 -31.64 37.41 -12.24
CA PRO A 347 -32.89 37.48 -12.98
C PRO A 347 -33.75 38.67 -12.49
N ALA A 348 -33.70 39.78 -13.21
CA ALA A 348 -34.42 40.99 -12.82
C ALA A 348 -35.92 40.76 -13.09
N GLY A 349 -36.69 40.59 -12.02
CA GLY A 349 -38.15 40.50 -12.10
C GLY A 349 -38.78 39.52 -11.13
N ASP A 350 -38.01 38.58 -10.58
CA ASP A 350 -38.52 37.69 -9.55
C ASP A 350 -38.27 38.29 -8.17
N VAL A 351 -39.33 38.84 -7.59
CA VAL A 351 -39.38 39.40 -6.24
C VAL A 351 -40.32 38.61 -5.34
N THR A 352 -40.75 37.42 -5.79
CA THR A 352 -41.72 36.61 -5.05
C THR A 352 -40.96 35.61 -4.20
N PRO A 353 -40.96 35.74 -2.86
CA PRO A 353 -40.40 34.73 -1.99
C PRO A 353 -40.96 33.33 -2.27
N PRO A 354 -40.12 32.28 -2.31
CA PRO A 354 -40.63 30.92 -2.42
C PRO A 354 -41.44 30.58 -1.16
N SER A 355 -42.67 30.13 -1.36
CA SER A 355 -43.49 29.56 -0.28
C SER A 355 -43.07 28.10 -0.04
N VAL A 356 -43.24 27.61 1.19
CA VAL A 356 -42.97 26.21 1.52
C VAL A 356 -44.11 25.63 2.34
N ALA A 357 -44.50 24.40 2.02
CA ALA A 357 -45.39 23.59 2.85
C ALA A 357 -44.60 22.41 3.43
N ILE A 358 -44.71 22.14 4.73
CA ILE A 358 -44.16 20.93 5.34
C ILE A 358 -45.30 20.13 5.97
N ASP A 359 -45.49 18.91 5.51
CA ASP A 359 -46.56 18.01 5.95
C ASP A 359 -46.00 16.61 6.21
N GLN A 360 -46.71 15.80 7.00
CA GLN A 360 -46.35 14.39 7.16
C GLN A 360 -46.36 13.68 5.79
N ALA A 361 -45.40 12.77 5.58
CA ALA A 361 -45.29 12.10 4.29
C ALA A 361 -46.55 11.27 3.99
N PRO A 362 -47.01 11.14 2.72
CA PRO A 362 -48.25 10.44 2.41
C PRO A 362 -48.33 8.97 2.87
N ALA A 363 -47.18 8.32 3.04
CA ALA A 363 -47.07 6.94 3.52
C ALA A 363 -46.68 6.84 5.01
N GLN A 364 -46.53 7.97 5.70
CA GLN A 364 -46.25 8.00 7.12
C GLN A 364 -47.48 7.50 7.87
N ALA A 365 -47.28 6.45 8.67
CA ALA A 365 -48.33 6.01 9.59
C ALA A 365 -48.47 7.05 10.71
N ASP A 366 -49.71 7.39 11.02
CA ASP A 366 -50.04 8.27 12.14
C ASP A 366 -51.27 7.72 12.87
N PRO A 367 -51.11 7.15 14.08
CA PRO A 367 -49.87 7.07 14.88
C PRO A 367 -48.85 6.03 14.35
N THR A 368 -47.57 6.17 14.76
CA THR A 368 -46.49 5.22 14.46
C THR A 368 -45.65 4.86 15.68
N SER A 369 -45.03 3.68 15.68
CA SER A 369 -43.94 3.29 16.62
C SER A 369 -42.59 3.12 15.91
N VAL A 370 -42.54 3.45 14.63
CA VAL A 370 -41.36 3.30 13.77
C VAL A 370 -40.63 4.63 13.68
N SER A 371 -39.31 4.59 13.91
CA SER A 371 -38.39 5.71 13.69
C SER A 371 -37.51 5.40 12.47
N PRO A 372 -37.18 6.38 11.60
CA PRO A 372 -37.55 7.81 11.70
C PRO A 372 -39.00 8.10 11.28
N VAL A 373 -39.55 9.20 11.81
CA VAL A 373 -40.80 9.83 11.33
C VAL A 373 -40.48 10.67 10.09
N VAL A 374 -41.31 10.61 9.06
CA VAL A 374 -41.02 11.25 7.76
C VAL A 374 -42.02 12.36 7.44
N PHE A 375 -41.49 13.53 7.12
CA PHE A 375 -42.20 14.69 6.56
C PHE A 375 -41.71 14.98 5.14
N VAL A 376 -42.52 15.70 4.37
CA VAL A 376 -42.16 16.22 3.05
C VAL A 376 -42.30 17.73 3.08
N ALA A 377 -41.24 18.43 2.71
CA ALA A 377 -41.25 19.86 2.48
C ALA A 377 -41.31 20.14 0.97
N VAL A 378 -42.26 20.96 0.53
CA VAL A 378 -42.45 21.33 -0.88
C VAL A 378 -42.40 22.84 -1.01
N PHE A 379 -41.40 23.34 -1.73
CA PHE A 379 -41.29 24.75 -2.11
C PHE A 379 -42.07 25.02 -3.40
N SER A 380 -42.59 26.24 -3.57
CA SER A 380 -43.30 26.65 -4.79
C SER A 380 -42.43 26.67 -6.04
N GLU A 381 -41.11 26.63 -5.88
CA GLU A 381 -40.11 26.64 -6.95
C GLU A 381 -38.77 26.04 -6.46
N PRO A 382 -37.79 25.82 -7.34
CA PRO A 382 -36.45 25.36 -6.94
C PRO A 382 -35.75 26.35 -6.00
N VAL A 383 -35.24 25.85 -4.87
CA VAL A 383 -34.49 26.64 -3.89
C VAL A 383 -33.11 26.04 -3.63
N ALA A 384 -32.20 26.87 -3.14
CA ALA A 384 -30.88 26.51 -2.61
C ALA A 384 -30.79 26.88 -1.12
N GLY A 385 -29.85 26.24 -0.41
CA GLY A 385 -29.52 26.58 0.98
C GLY A 385 -30.31 25.84 2.06
N PHE A 386 -31.40 25.13 1.73
CA PHE A 386 -32.19 24.37 2.70
C PHE A 386 -31.49 23.08 3.14
N GLY A 387 -31.31 22.90 4.45
CA GLY A 387 -30.69 21.73 5.06
C GLY A 387 -31.17 21.41 6.48
N ASP A 388 -30.46 20.48 7.14
CA ASP A 388 -30.84 19.89 8.44
C ASP A 388 -31.10 20.94 9.55
N GLY A 389 -30.28 22.00 9.57
CA GLY A 389 -30.35 23.07 10.57
C GLY A 389 -31.55 24.01 10.41
N ASP A 390 -32.25 23.95 9.27
CA ASP A 390 -33.37 24.83 8.96
C ASP A 390 -34.72 24.27 9.41
N VAL A 391 -34.73 22.99 9.85
CA VAL A 391 -35.92 22.32 10.37
C VAL A 391 -36.04 22.55 11.87
N ILE A 392 -37.14 23.14 12.29
CA ILE A 392 -37.48 23.37 13.68
C ILE A 392 -38.34 22.19 14.16
N LEU A 393 -37.83 21.45 15.14
CA LEU A 393 -38.53 20.33 15.77
C LEU A 393 -39.28 20.77 17.03
N GLY A 394 -40.51 20.30 17.17
CA GLY A 394 -41.36 20.51 18.34
C GLY A 394 -42.19 19.28 18.69
N GLY A 395 -43.18 19.48 19.56
CA GLY A 395 -44.04 18.42 20.09
C GLY A 395 -43.53 17.83 21.41
N THR A 396 -44.15 16.74 21.85
CA THR A 396 -43.90 16.13 23.17
C THR A 396 -43.13 14.81 23.12
N ALA A 397 -42.83 14.27 21.93
CA ALA A 397 -42.10 13.01 21.79
C ALA A 397 -40.58 13.11 22.07
N GLY A 398 -40.06 14.33 22.27
CA GLY A 398 -38.64 14.57 22.56
C GLY A 398 -37.71 14.41 21.36
N ALA A 399 -38.19 14.65 20.12
CA ALA A 399 -37.38 14.54 18.91
C ALA A 399 -36.17 15.49 18.92
N THR A 400 -34.99 15.01 18.50
CA THR A 400 -33.74 15.78 18.59
C THR A 400 -33.04 16.01 17.26
N THR A 401 -33.39 15.25 16.22
CA THR A 401 -32.61 15.21 14.98
C THR A 401 -33.51 15.23 13.76
N ALA A 402 -33.28 16.17 12.86
CA ALA A 402 -33.85 16.22 11.52
C ALA A 402 -32.74 16.01 10.50
N VAL A 403 -33.01 15.22 9.47
CA VAL A 403 -32.13 15.03 8.32
C VAL A 403 -32.92 15.30 7.05
N VAL A 404 -32.43 16.22 6.23
CA VAL A 404 -33.03 16.71 4.99
C VAL A 404 -32.33 16.09 3.79
N SER A 405 -33.11 15.63 2.82
CA SER A 405 -32.60 15.08 1.56
C SER A 405 -33.54 15.39 0.40
N GLY A 406 -33.05 15.28 -0.83
CA GLY A 406 -33.83 15.57 -2.04
C GLY A 406 -33.50 16.95 -2.62
N GLY A 407 -34.52 17.65 -3.11
CA GLY A 407 -34.41 18.95 -3.77
C GLY A 407 -34.45 18.88 -5.31
N PRO A 408 -34.49 20.05 -5.98
CA PRO A 408 -34.41 21.40 -5.39
C PRO A 408 -35.75 22.00 -4.93
N SER A 409 -36.90 21.39 -5.26
CA SER A 409 -38.23 21.91 -4.86
C SER A 409 -38.99 21.03 -3.88
N SER A 410 -38.60 19.76 -3.73
CA SER A 410 -39.25 18.83 -2.81
C SER A 410 -38.18 18.06 -2.03
N TYR A 411 -38.30 18.11 -0.71
CA TYR A 411 -37.34 17.54 0.23
C TYR A 411 -38.04 16.57 1.15
N THR A 412 -37.36 15.47 1.46
CA THR A 412 -37.75 14.54 2.52
C THR A 412 -37.05 14.92 3.80
N VAL A 413 -37.81 15.11 4.87
CA VAL A 413 -37.31 15.41 6.21
C VAL A 413 -37.56 14.21 7.10
N THR A 414 -36.49 13.54 7.53
CA THR A 414 -36.59 12.40 8.46
C THR A 414 -36.23 12.86 9.86
N VAL A 415 -37.08 12.53 10.83
CA VAL A 415 -36.98 12.98 12.22
C VAL A 415 -36.74 11.76 13.10
N SER A 416 -35.70 11.81 13.94
CA SER A 416 -35.32 10.74 14.87
C SER A 416 -34.98 11.28 16.27
N GLY A 417 -34.68 10.36 17.20
CA GLY A 417 -34.34 10.72 18.58
C GLY A 417 -35.52 10.89 19.53
N MET A 418 -36.71 10.38 19.20
CA MET A 418 -37.84 10.38 20.14
C MET A 418 -37.49 9.54 21.38
N THR A 419 -37.73 10.09 22.57
CA THR A 419 -37.46 9.43 23.85
C THR A 419 -38.73 8.93 24.53
N GLN A 420 -39.89 9.42 24.11
CA GLN A 420 -41.17 9.11 24.74
C GLN A 420 -42.32 9.12 23.73
N SER A 421 -43.45 8.54 24.12
CA SER A 421 -44.69 8.68 23.36
C SER A 421 -45.15 10.14 23.40
N GLY A 422 -45.61 10.67 22.28
CA GLY A 422 -46.00 12.06 22.15
C GLY A 422 -46.18 12.47 20.70
N THR A 423 -46.23 13.78 20.44
CA THR A 423 -46.26 14.32 19.08
C THR A 423 -44.87 14.67 18.59
N VAL A 424 -44.60 14.42 17.31
CA VAL A 424 -43.46 14.98 16.57
C VAL A 424 -44.01 16.05 15.64
N ILE A 425 -43.51 17.28 15.76
CA ILE A 425 -43.92 18.41 14.94
C ILE A 425 -42.70 18.95 14.20
N ALA A 426 -42.81 19.19 12.89
CA ALA A 426 -41.76 19.81 12.09
C ALA A 426 -42.25 21.12 11.46
N SER A 427 -41.42 22.16 11.48
CA SER A 427 -41.68 23.43 10.80
C SER A 427 -40.40 24.02 10.20
N ILE A 428 -40.54 24.98 9.29
CA ILE A 428 -39.42 25.66 8.62
C ILE A 428 -39.58 27.17 8.84
N GLY A 429 -38.52 27.83 9.28
CA GLY A 429 -38.50 29.29 9.48
C GLY A 429 -38.46 30.08 8.16
N ALA A 430 -38.76 31.38 8.22
CA ALA A 430 -38.54 32.26 7.08
C ALA A 430 -37.03 32.42 6.79
N GLY A 431 -36.66 32.47 5.51
CA GLY A 431 -35.27 32.59 5.06
C GLY A 431 -34.45 31.30 5.15
N ALA A 432 -35.09 30.16 5.39
CA ALA A 432 -34.46 28.84 5.39
C ALA A 432 -33.89 28.41 4.03
N ALA A 433 -34.37 29.00 2.94
CA ALA A 433 -33.87 28.74 1.59
C ALA A 433 -33.98 30.00 0.73
N THR A 434 -33.29 30.02 -0.40
CA THR A 434 -33.40 31.10 -1.39
C THR A 434 -33.64 30.54 -2.79
N ASP A 435 -34.44 31.22 -3.59
CA ASP A 435 -34.58 30.91 -5.02
C ASP A 435 -33.36 31.37 -5.85
N ALA A 436 -33.45 31.28 -7.17
CA ALA A 436 -32.39 31.72 -8.10
C ALA A 436 -32.23 33.25 -8.18
N ALA A 437 -33.24 34.02 -7.80
CA ALA A 437 -33.20 35.47 -7.69
C ALA A 437 -32.77 35.94 -6.28
N LEU A 438 -32.46 34.99 -5.39
CA LEU A 438 -32.05 35.18 -4.01
C LEU A 438 -33.16 35.72 -3.09
N ASN A 439 -34.44 35.52 -3.44
CA ASN A 439 -35.51 35.83 -2.50
C ASN A 439 -35.53 34.79 -1.38
N PRO A 440 -35.49 35.20 -0.09
CA PRO A 440 -35.57 34.28 1.04
C PRO A 440 -36.96 33.67 1.14
N SER A 441 -37.05 32.38 1.47
CA SER A 441 -38.32 31.66 1.59
C SER A 441 -39.21 32.25 2.68
N LEU A 442 -40.53 32.10 2.52
CA LEU A 442 -41.47 32.32 3.61
C LEU A 442 -41.36 31.21 4.67
N ALA A 443 -41.87 31.45 5.87
CA ALA A 443 -42.03 30.39 6.87
C ALA A 443 -43.03 29.33 6.36
N SER A 444 -42.86 28.09 6.78
CA SER A 444 -43.71 27.00 6.30
C SER A 444 -45.17 27.16 6.70
N THR A 445 -46.06 26.82 5.77
CA THR A 445 -47.45 26.45 6.08
C THR A 445 -47.58 24.92 6.13
N SER A 446 -48.68 24.43 6.68
CA SER A 446 -48.94 22.99 6.79
C SER A 446 -50.44 22.73 6.79
N THR A 447 -50.86 21.65 6.13
CA THR A 447 -52.16 21.02 6.38
C THR A 447 -52.06 20.13 7.62
N ASP A 448 -50.97 19.38 7.73
CA ASP A 448 -50.70 18.50 8.85
C ASP A 448 -49.19 18.22 8.99
N ASN A 449 -48.56 18.93 9.92
CA ASN A 449 -47.14 18.77 10.26
C ASN A 449 -46.93 18.06 11.61
N THR A 450 -47.90 17.28 12.07
CA THR A 450 -47.82 16.56 13.33
C THR A 450 -47.94 15.06 13.08
N VAL A 451 -47.13 14.25 13.76
CA VAL A 451 -47.27 12.79 13.77
C VAL A 451 -47.27 12.30 15.22
N ALA A 452 -48.24 11.48 15.60
CA ALA A 452 -48.25 10.83 16.90
C ALA A 452 -47.26 9.66 16.92
N PHE A 453 -46.26 9.75 17.79
CA PHE A 453 -45.25 8.73 18.00
C PHE A 453 -45.55 7.94 19.28
N VAL A 454 -45.46 6.62 19.19
CA VAL A 454 -45.62 5.67 20.30
C VAL A 454 -44.26 5.05 20.59
N PHE A 455 -43.62 5.49 21.67
CA PHE A 455 -42.36 4.91 22.11
C PHE A 455 -42.59 3.52 22.69
N SER A 456 -41.75 2.56 22.28
CA SER A 456 -41.82 1.20 22.79
C SER A 456 -40.45 0.60 23.02
N ILE A 457 -40.35 -0.25 24.04
CA ILE A 457 -39.17 -1.06 24.34
C ILE A 457 -39.55 -2.52 24.10
N ALA A 458 -38.66 -3.28 23.44
CA ALA A 458 -38.85 -4.71 23.24
C ALA A 458 -37.74 -5.51 23.93
N ILE A 459 -38.12 -6.60 24.60
CA ILE A 459 -37.20 -7.53 25.27
C ILE A 459 -37.44 -8.96 24.81
N SER A 460 -36.42 -9.81 24.93
CA SER A 460 -36.55 -11.25 24.73
C SER A 460 -36.99 -11.92 26.02
N THR A 461 -38.02 -12.76 25.95
CA THR A 461 -38.54 -13.55 27.07
C THR A 461 -38.55 -15.04 26.70
N PRO A 462 -38.75 -15.97 27.64
CA PRO A 462 -38.84 -17.40 27.33
C PRO A 462 -39.92 -17.76 26.30
N GLY A 463 -41.00 -16.97 26.22
CA GLY A 463 -42.13 -17.18 25.30
C GLY A 463 -42.02 -16.41 23.98
N GLY A 464 -40.92 -15.69 23.75
CA GLY A 464 -40.68 -14.86 22.56
C GLY A 464 -40.48 -13.38 22.88
N GLN A 465 -40.41 -12.53 21.85
CA GLN A 465 -40.21 -11.10 22.01
C GLN A 465 -41.50 -10.43 22.51
N VAL A 466 -41.39 -9.67 23.60
CA VAL A 466 -42.49 -8.85 24.13
C VAL A 466 -42.10 -7.40 23.96
N SER A 467 -43.02 -6.56 23.48
CA SER A 467 -42.87 -5.10 23.50
C SER A 467 -43.81 -4.46 24.49
N ILE A 468 -43.39 -3.32 25.03
CA ILE A 468 -44.19 -2.48 25.92
C ILE A 468 -44.17 -1.05 25.40
N SER A 469 -45.31 -0.38 25.47
CA SER A 469 -45.41 1.08 25.41
C SER A 469 -46.14 1.60 26.64
N ALA A 470 -46.03 2.90 26.92
CA ALA A 470 -46.75 3.54 28.02
C ALA A 470 -47.53 4.77 27.53
N THR A 471 -48.63 5.06 28.21
CA THR A 471 -49.42 6.29 28.09
C THR A 471 -49.82 6.80 29.47
N GLY A 472 -49.87 8.12 29.67
CA GLY A 472 -50.06 8.74 31.00
C GLY A 472 -48.77 8.88 31.81
N GLY A 473 -47.63 8.52 31.22
CA GLY A 473 -46.29 8.64 31.78
C GLY A 473 -45.21 8.37 30.73
N GLU A 474 -43.95 8.64 31.06
CA GLU A 474 -42.79 8.32 30.21
C GLU A 474 -42.22 6.96 30.61
N LEU A 475 -42.17 6.03 29.65
CA LEU A 475 -41.62 4.70 29.87
C LEU A 475 -40.10 4.79 30.08
N ILE A 476 -39.62 4.33 31.23
CA ILE A 476 -38.21 4.41 31.62
C ILE A 476 -37.50 3.08 31.37
N SER A 477 -38.09 1.96 31.78
CA SER A 477 -37.43 0.66 31.69
C SER A 477 -38.40 -0.48 31.43
N PHE A 478 -37.88 -1.53 30.79
CA PHE A 478 -38.56 -2.80 30.61
C PHE A 478 -37.56 -3.94 30.63
N THR A 479 -37.71 -4.87 31.57
CA THR A 479 -36.82 -6.03 31.74
C THR A 479 -37.62 -7.28 32.08
N THR A 480 -36.98 -8.44 31.98
CA THR A 480 -37.56 -9.73 32.38
C THR A 480 -36.69 -10.42 33.42
N ALA A 481 -37.33 -11.18 34.29
CA ALA A 481 -36.68 -12.00 35.30
C ALA A 481 -37.46 -13.32 35.50
N SER A 482 -36.82 -14.29 36.15
CA SER A 482 -37.54 -15.47 36.63
C SER A 482 -38.53 -15.07 37.73
N PRO A 483 -39.74 -15.67 37.78
CA PRO A 483 -40.72 -15.38 38.82
C PRO A 483 -40.14 -15.54 40.23
N SER A 484 -40.22 -14.47 41.03
CA SER A 484 -39.85 -14.48 42.44
C SER A 484 -40.85 -13.64 43.24
N PRO A 485 -41.61 -14.24 44.19
CA PRO A 485 -41.61 -15.64 44.61
C PRO A 485 -42.17 -16.59 43.54
N ALA A 486 -42.07 -17.90 43.78
CA ALA A 486 -42.52 -18.93 42.83
C ALA A 486 -43.99 -18.75 42.42
N LEU A 487 -44.30 -19.16 41.19
CA LEU A 487 -45.63 -19.01 40.60
C LEU A 487 -46.69 -19.80 41.41
N PRO A 488 -47.88 -19.25 41.66
CA PRO A 488 -48.95 -19.99 42.32
C PRO A 488 -49.36 -21.25 41.53
N PRO A 489 -49.74 -22.35 42.21
CA PRO A 489 -50.22 -23.56 41.54
C PRO A 489 -51.37 -23.27 40.58
N GLY A 490 -51.37 -23.93 39.41
CA GLY A 490 -52.42 -23.76 38.40
C GLY A 490 -52.18 -22.63 37.42
N PHE A 491 -51.03 -21.95 37.47
CA PHE A 491 -50.61 -20.99 36.45
C PHE A 491 -49.31 -21.43 35.74
N THR A 492 -49.11 -20.93 34.53
CA THR A 492 -47.82 -20.92 33.81
C THR A 492 -47.54 -19.51 33.31
N ALA A 493 -46.30 -19.04 33.47
CA ALA A 493 -45.86 -17.71 33.03
C ALA A 493 -44.98 -17.83 31.77
N PRO A 494 -45.57 -17.89 30.56
CA PRO A 494 -44.81 -18.11 29.32
C PRO A 494 -43.76 -17.02 29.07
N TYR A 495 -43.99 -15.80 29.56
CA TYR A 495 -43.11 -14.64 29.34
C TYR A 495 -42.28 -14.28 30.58
N GLY A 496 -42.29 -15.11 31.62
CA GLY A 496 -41.61 -14.83 32.90
C GLY A 496 -42.23 -13.65 33.66
N MET A 497 -41.45 -13.08 34.58
CA MET A 497 -41.77 -11.84 35.27
C MET A 497 -41.29 -10.66 34.44
N LEU A 498 -42.17 -9.68 34.26
CA LEU A 498 -41.92 -8.47 33.50
C LEU A 498 -41.82 -7.30 34.48
N ASN A 499 -40.66 -6.67 34.57
CA ASN A 499 -40.47 -5.45 35.36
C ASN A 499 -40.48 -4.26 34.41
N PHE A 500 -41.30 -3.27 34.70
CA PHE A 500 -41.35 -2.05 33.93
C PHE A 500 -41.51 -0.86 34.86
N SER A 501 -40.97 0.28 34.43
CA SER A 501 -41.13 1.54 35.15
C SER A 501 -41.46 2.68 34.21
N ALA A 502 -42.19 3.66 34.74
CA ALA A 502 -42.48 4.91 34.07
C ALA A 502 -42.51 6.08 35.08
N SER A 503 -42.12 7.26 34.64
CA SER A 503 -42.41 8.50 35.39
C SER A 503 -43.82 8.97 35.07
N THR A 504 -44.48 9.61 36.02
CA THR A 504 -45.80 10.22 35.84
C THR A 504 -45.98 11.41 36.79
N THR A 505 -47.09 12.15 36.65
CA THR A 505 -47.45 13.17 37.63
C THR A 505 -47.79 12.51 38.97
N PRO A 506 -47.50 13.14 40.13
CA PRO A 506 -47.84 12.58 41.43
C PRO A 506 -49.31 12.15 41.54
N GLY A 507 -49.56 10.87 41.84
CA GLY A 507 -50.88 10.25 41.90
C GLY A 507 -51.55 9.98 40.53
N GLY A 508 -50.80 10.17 39.44
CA GLY A 508 -51.21 9.95 38.06
C GLY A 508 -51.37 8.47 37.70
N TYR A 509 -51.99 8.21 36.56
CA TYR A 509 -52.23 6.86 36.04
C TYR A 509 -51.35 6.60 34.83
N VAL A 510 -50.63 5.49 34.84
CA VAL A 510 -49.87 4.99 33.68
C VAL A 510 -50.55 3.73 33.17
N THR A 511 -50.82 3.69 31.87
CA THR A 511 -51.26 2.47 31.18
C THR A 511 -50.11 1.93 30.34
N PHE A 512 -49.63 0.75 30.72
CA PHE A 512 -48.65 -0.01 29.97
C PHE A 512 -49.36 -0.95 29.01
N VAL A 513 -48.97 -0.94 27.74
CA VAL A 513 -49.54 -1.80 26.72
C VAL A 513 -48.49 -2.81 26.28
N LEU A 514 -48.64 -4.05 26.73
CA LEU A 514 -47.78 -5.17 26.36
C LEU A 514 -48.30 -5.82 25.09
N THR A 515 -47.44 -6.01 24.10
CA THR A 515 -47.75 -6.83 22.92
C THR A 515 -46.99 -8.15 23.03
N LEU A 516 -47.75 -9.24 23.13
CA LEU A 516 -47.24 -10.59 23.37
C LEU A 516 -47.19 -11.42 22.07
N PRO A 517 -46.29 -12.40 21.97
CA PRO A 517 -46.29 -13.37 20.87
C PRO A 517 -47.58 -14.20 20.77
N ALA A 518 -48.21 -14.50 21.90
CA ALA A 518 -49.42 -15.31 22.00
C ALA A 518 -50.30 -14.78 23.15
N PRO A 519 -51.62 -15.04 23.12
CA PRO A 519 -52.53 -14.49 24.12
C PRO A 519 -52.36 -15.19 25.48
N VAL A 520 -52.65 -14.43 26.54
CA VAL A 520 -52.75 -14.94 27.92
C VAL A 520 -54.20 -14.82 28.42
N VAL A 521 -54.49 -15.37 29.60
CA VAL A 521 -55.87 -15.32 30.17
C VAL A 521 -55.96 -14.57 31.49
N ASP A 522 -54.82 -14.23 32.10
CA ASP A 522 -54.75 -13.53 33.38
C ASP A 522 -53.45 -12.71 33.46
N TYR A 523 -53.42 -11.75 34.38
CA TYR A 523 -52.22 -10.98 34.70
C TYR A 523 -52.06 -10.88 36.21
N LEU A 524 -50.95 -11.40 36.72
CA LEU A 524 -50.64 -11.40 38.15
C LEU A 524 -49.74 -10.22 38.50
N LYS A 525 -50.02 -9.59 39.64
CA LYS A 525 -49.17 -8.56 40.25
C LYS A 525 -48.74 -8.99 41.64
N LEU A 526 -47.55 -8.56 42.06
CA LEU A 526 -47.03 -8.88 43.37
C LEU A 526 -47.63 -7.93 44.42
N VAL A 527 -48.39 -8.47 45.38
CA VAL A 527 -49.02 -7.72 46.48
C VAL A 527 -48.58 -8.33 47.80
N GLY A 528 -47.86 -7.56 48.63
CA GLY A 528 -47.41 -8.04 49.94
C GLY A 528 -46.62 -9.35 49.89
N SER A 529 -45.73 -9.50 48.91
CA SER A 529 -44.95 -10.73 48.62
C SER A 529 -45.76 -11.93 48.12
N THR A 530 -47.00 -11.75 47.66
CA THR A 530 -47.81 -12.83 47.05
C THR A 530 -48.33 -12.41 45.68
N TRP A 531 -48.30 -13.32 44.72
CA TRP A 531 -48.88 -13.08 43.40
C TRP A 531 -50.41 -13.14 43.45
N ALA A 532 -51.08 -12.07 43.01
CA ALA A 532 -52.52 -11.98 42.94
C ALA A 532 -52.97 -11.48 41.56
N SER A 533 -54.14 -11.93 41.09
CA SER A 533 -54.72 -11.42 39.83
C SER A 533 -55.04 -9.94 39.96
N PHE A 534 -54.57 -9.14 39.01
CA PHE A 534 -54.71 -7.68 39.02
C PHE A 534 -55.98 -7.24 38.29
N THR A 535 -57.13 -7.74 38.74
CA THR A 535 -58.41 -7.58 38.04
C THR A 535 -58.81 -6.11 37.86
N TRP A 536 -59.39 -5.78 36.71
CA TRP A 536 -59.93 -4.45 36.44
C TRP A 536 -61.01 -4.05 37.46
N ASP A 537 -60.87 -2.87 38.08
CA ASP A 537 -61.84 -2.34 39.06
C ASP A 537 -62.65 -1.14 38.55
N GLY A 538 -62.42 -0.73 37.31
CA GLY A 538 -62.98 0.50 36.72
C GLY A 538 -61.95 1.63 36.52
N SER A 539 -60.78 1.52 37.15
CA SER A 539 -59.71 2.54 37.10
C SER A 539 -58.31 1.96 36.93
N THR A 540 -58.01 0.87 37.63
CA THR A 540 -56.73 0.15 37.59
C THR A 540 -56.97 -1.34 37.38
N GLY A 541 -55.94 -2.03 36.88
CA GLY A 541 -56.02 -3.45 36.58
C GLY A 541 -55.56 -3.77 35.16
N PHE A 542 -55.64 -5.05 34.80
CA PHE A 542 -55.34 -5.51 33.46
C PHE A 542 -56.59 -5.65 32.59
N GLN A 543 -56.42 -5.46 31.28
CA GLN A 543 -57.40 -5.77 30.24
C GLN A 543 -56.68 -6.49 29.09
N ILE A 544 -57.29 -7.56 28.55
CA ILE A 544 -56.71 -8.37 27.47
C ILE A 544 -57.55 -8.19 26.21
N ASN A 545 -56.88 -7.91 25.08
CA ASN A 545 -57.49 -7.91 23.76
C ASN A 545 -56.59 -8.68 22.78
N GLY A 546 -56.92 -9.94 22.52
CA GLY A 546 -56.08 -10.84 21.75
C GLY A 546 -54.70 -10.99 22.39
N ASN A 547 -53.67 -10.60 21.66
CA ASN A 547 -52.27 -10.69 22.10
C ASN A 547 -51.78 -9.46 22.87
N THR A 548 -52.64 -8.46 23.09
CA THR A 548 -52.29 -7.23 23.81
C THR A 548 -52.83 -7.27 25.22
N VAL A 549 -51.99 -6.90 26.20
CA VAL A 549 -52.38 -6.74 27.61
C VAL A 549 -52.13 -5.28 28.03
N SER A 550 -53.20 -4.56 28.30
CA SER A 550 -53.14 -3.23 28.88
C SER A 550 -53.16 -3.33 30.40
N VAL A 551 -52.23 -2.69 31.09
CA VAL A 551 -52.10 -2.71 32.55
C VAL A 551 -52.08 -1.26 33.04
N THR A 552 -53.14 -0.83 33.70
CA THR A 552 -53.24 0.52 34.26
C THR A 552 -52.92 0.51 35.74
N ILE A 553 -51.96 1.34 36.12
CA ILE A 553 -51.43 1.47 37.49
C ILE A 553 -51.51 2.95 37.89
N GLN A 554 -51.77 3.20 39.17
CA GLN A 554 -51.74 4.54 39.74
C GLN A 554 -50.49 4.71 40.62
N ASP A 555 -49.74 5.80 40.40
CA ASP A 555 -48.59 6.19 41.22
C ASP A 555 -48.95 6.27 42.71
N ASN A 556 -48.19 5.58 43.56
CA ASN A 556 -48.44 5.43 44.99
C ASN A 556 -49.85 4.91 45.34
N GLY A 557 -50.48 4.20 44.40
CA GLY A 557 -51.85 3.74 44.47
C GLY A 557 -51.99 2.24 44.25
N ARG A 558 -53.16 1.83 43.73
CA ARG A 558 -53.44 0.41 43.51
C ARG A 558 -52.53 -0.14 42.42
N GLY A 559 -51.78 -1.17 42.81
CA GLY A 559 -50.82 -1.80 41.95
C GLY A 559 -49.60 -0.92 41.73
N ASP A 560 -49.20 -0.07 42.66
CA ASP A 560 -47.85 0.49 42.71
C ASP A 560 -47.23 0.19 44.07
N ALA A 561 -46.25 -0.69 44.10
CA ALA A 561 -45.54 -1.08 45.32
C ALA A 561 -44.33 -0.18 45.61
N ASP A 562 -43.90 0.63 44.64
CA ASP A 562 -42.86 1.64 44.83
C ASP A 562 -43.47 2.89 45.51
N PRO A 563 -42.96 3.31 46.68
CA PRO A 563 -43.45 4.52 47.36
C PRO A 563 -42.85 5.81 46.78
N THR A 564 -42.09 5.74 45.69
CA THR A 564 -41.45 6.91 45.06
C THR A 564 -42.49 7.78 44.38
N VAL A 565 -42.61 9.04 44.80
CA VAL A 565 -43.63 9.96 44.24
C VAL A 565 -43.32 10.30 42.78
N GLY A 566 -44.32 10.13 41.91
CA GLY A 566 -44.22 10.41 40.48
C GLY A 566 -43.55 9.30 39.68
N ALA A 567 -43.47 8.08 40.22
CA ALA A 567 -42.85 6.95 39.57
C ALA A 567 -43.66 5.69 39.81
N VAL A 568 -44.03 5.01 38.73
CA VAL A 568 -44.62 3.67 38.78
C VAL A 568 -43.52 2.67 38.45
N ALA A 569 -43.24 1.73 39.34
CA ALA A 569 -42.23 0.70 39.10
C ALA A 569 -42.62 -0.64 39.74
N ASP A 570 -43.11 -1.58 38.92
CA ASP A 570 -43.53 -2.86 39.46
C ASP A 570 -43.32 -4.06 38.54
N PRO A 571 -43.07 -5.23 39.15
CA PRO A 571 -43.18 -6.50 38.47
C PRO A 571 -44.64 -6.89 38.22
N GLY A 572 -44.89 -7.46 37.05
CA GLY A 572 -46.12 -8.18 36.76
C GLY A 572 -45.90 -9.36 35.82
N MET A 573 -46.89 -10.24 35.72
CA MET A 573 -46.78 -11.52 35.01
C MET A 573 -48.02 -11.81 34.18
N PRO A 574 -47.93 -11.77 32.85
CA PRO A 574 -48.93 -12.35 31.97
C PRO A 574 -48.91 -13.88 32.07
N VAL A 575 -50.04 -14.52 32.38
CA VAL A 575 -50.09 -15.97 32.68
C VAL A 575 -51.22 -16.73 31.98
N LEU A 576 -51.00 -18.03 31.80
CA LEU A 576 -51.99 -19.02 31.41
C LEU A 576 -52.44 -19.84 32.63
N ARG A 577 -53.63 -20.43 32.60
CA ARG A 577 -54.07 -21.42 33.60
C ARG A 577 -53.66 -22.83 33.17
N SER A 578 -52.97 -23.57 34.04
CA SER A 578 -52.65 -24.99 33.81
C SER A 578 -53.89 -25.84 34.02
N GLY A 579 -54.35 -26.51 32.96
CA GLY A 579 -55.45 -27.46 33.05
C GLY A 579 -54.98 -28.86 33.42
N THR A 580 -55.52 -29.41 34.52
CA THR A 580 -56.00 -30.79 34.52
C THR A 580 -57.51 -30.72 34.73
N ILE A 581 -58.29 -31.14 33.74
CA ILE A 581 -59.73 -31.43 33.93
C ILE A 581 -59.80 -32.70 34.78
N PRO A 582 -60.40 -32.69 35.99
CA PRO A 582 -60.73 -33.94 36.67
C PRO A 582 -61.97 -34.52 35.99
N VAL A 583 -61.80 -35.63 35.27
CA VAL A 583 -62.93 -36.48 34.90
C VAL A 583 -63.30 -37.30 36.13
N THR A 584 -64.42 -36.96 36.78
CA THR A 584 -65.23 -37.91 37.54
C THR A 584 -66.67 -37.42 37.50
N GLY A 585 -67.53 -38.24 36.89
CA GLY A 585 -68.87 -37.84 36.49
C GLY A 585 -69.87 -37.78 37.64
N SER A 586 -70.91 -36.97 37.42
CA SER A 586 -72.30 -37.43 37.41
C SER A 586 -73.21 -36.27 36.96
N GLY A 587 -73.84 -36.44 35.79
CA GLY A 587 -75.16 -35.92 35.45
C GLY A 587 -75.35 -34.40 35.34
N SER A 588 -75.18 -33.85 34.13
CA SER A 588 -76.31 -33.51 33.25
C SER A 588 -75.77 -32.83 32.00
N GLU A 589 -75.94 -33.49 30.86
CA GLU A 589 -75.57 -32.95 29.56
C GLU A 589 -76.54 -31.86 29.09
N VAL A 590 -76.01 -30.83 28.45
CA VAL A 590 -76.59 -30.26 27.23
C VAL A 590 -75.44 -30.08 26.23
N PRO A 591 -75.51 -30.66 25.02
CA PRO A 591 -74.35 -30.76 24.14
C PRO A 591 -74.17 -29.51 23.26
N LEU A 592 -72.88 -29.25 23.03
CA LEU A 592 -72.24 -28.58 21.90
C LEU A 592 -73.11 -28.48 20.64
N ARG A 593 -73.38 -27.26 20.16
CA ARG A 593 -73.81 -27.01 18.77
C ARG A 593 -72.73 -26.25 18.02
N LEU A 594 -72.00 -26.98 17.19
CA LEU A 594 -71.24 -26.44 16.07
C LEU A 594 -72.00 -26.78 14.77
N ALA A 595 -71.89 -25.88 13.79
CA ALA A 595 -72.14 -26.07 12.35
C ALA A 595 -73.58 -26.15 11.85
N THR A 596 -74.06 -25.06 11.22
CA THR A 596 -74.44 -24.98 9.78
C THR A 596 -75.02 -23.60 9.47
N LEU A 597 -74.55 -22.93 8.41
CA LEU A 597 -75.36 -22.62 7.21
C LEU A 597 -74.66 -21.62 6.25
N VAL A 598 -74.37 -22.12 5.04
CA VAL A 598 -74.32 -21.47 3.71
C VAL A 598 -73.09 -20.65 3.30
N LEU A 599 -72.23 -21.36 2.56
CA LEU A 599 -71.45 -20.90 1.41
C LEU A 599 -72.42 -20.52 0.26
N LEU A 600 -72.42 -19.27 -0.20
CA LEU A 600 -72.81 -18.85 -1.55
C LEU A 600 -72.57 -17.35 -1.73
N LEU A 601 -71.46 -16.97 -2.37
CA LEU A 601 -71.41 -15.97 -3.46
C LEU A 601 -69.94 -15.62 -3.82
N GLY A 602 -69.56 -15.98 -5.05
CA GLY A 602 -68.94 -14.99 -5.95
C GLY A 602 -67.41 -14.92 -6.03
N ALA A 603 -66.73 -16.01 -6.40
CA ALA A 603 -65.46 -15.90 -7.13
C ALA A 603 -65.75 -15.75 -8.63
N SER A 604 -65.51 -14.58 -9.21
CA SER A 604 -65.33 -14.37 -10.66
C SER A 604 -64.81 -12.95 -10.91
N LEU A 605 -63.49 -12.75 -10.95
CA LEU A 605 -62.89 -11.77 -11.87
C LEU A 605 -61.39 -11.99 -12.01
N TRP A 606 -61.02 -12.77 -13.03
CA TRP A 606 -59.72 -12.71 -13.68
C TRP A 606 -59.97 -12.61 -15.18
N LEU A 607 -59.16 -11.79 -15.86
CA LEU A 607 -59.16 -11.41 -17.29
C LEU A 607 -60.15 -10.31 -17.71
N ALA A 608 -59.64 -9.08 -17.85
CA ALA A 608 -59.73 -8.29 -19.09
C ALA A 608 -59.04 -6.93 -18.96
N THR A 609 -57.77 -6.84 -19.34
CA THR A 609 -57.22 -5.62 -19.97
C THR A 609 -56.14 -6.02 -20.98
N ARG A 610 -56.54 -6.20 -22.24
CA ARG A 610 -55.64 -6.02 -23.39
C ARG A 610 -55.96 -4.69 -24.08
N PRO A 611 -54.94 -3.93 -24.51
CA PRO A 611 -55.10 -2.58 -25.03
C PRO A 611 -55.59 -2.60 -26.48
N ARG A 612 -56.47 -1.66 -26.84
CA ARG A 612 -56.82 -1.34 -28.22
C ARG A 612 -55.68 -0.56 -28.86
N ARG A 613 -55.04 -1.16 -29.87
CA ARG A 613 -54.35 -0.43 -30.94
C ARG A 613 -55.39 0.21 -31.85
N VAL A 614 -55.21 1.50 -32.15
CA VAL A 614 -55.71 2.15 -33.36
C VAL A 614 -54.48 2.59 -34.14
N ALA A 615 -54.48 2.32 -35.45
CA ALA A 615 -53.59 2.88 -36.45
C ALA A 615 -54.45 3.12 -37.71
N PRO A 616 -53.96 3.79 -38.76
CA PRO A 616 -53.57 5.18 -38.83
C PRO A 616 -54.39 5.93 -39.92
N ARG A 617 -54.48 7.26 -39.83
CA ARG A 617 -54.48 8.20 -40.97
C ARG A 617 -54.40 9.63 -40.49
#